data_AF-A0A8T4DPZ7-F1
#
_entry.id   AF-A0A8T4DPZ7-F1
#
_cell.length_a   1.000
_cell.length_b   1.000
_cell.length_c   1.000
_cell.angle_alpha   90.00
_cell.angle_beta   90.00
_cell.angle_gamma   90.00
#
_symmetry.space_group_name_H-M   'P 1'
#
loop_
_entity.id
_entity.type
_entity.pdbx_description
1 polymer ?
#
loop_
_entity_poly.entity_id
_entity_poly.type
_entity_poly.pdbx_seq_one_letter_code
_entity_poly.pdbx_strand_id
1 'polypeptide(L)'
;MAEKLDVKKPKKLEVKKPQGPGDKGEEAPKIDFDKISSALKKLEDRNHIDQIGPSVTDAYIGHAKFTDENGVVRYKTKFDQGEAEKLADKVYDQLVYHTHRRFFNMDQEKLDSLKGIKDAQGNSYVDTVVRYHFDLDRSTLRKSLKTRAENDDKIDHNALQEMLEDKVRHHAGIITGDILKDIEPKDMDALKAYIKELGDRHKLDEKVVKKAQKTYDIQSLIKQYMNIVQHHYSEPKKEEKKAA
;
A
#
# COMPACT_ATOMS: atom_id res chain seq x y z
N MET A 1 -9.80 82.19 -35.67
CA MET A 1 -9.51 80.88 -35.03
C MET A 1 -10.49 80.69 -33.88
N ALA A 2 -11.42 79.75 -34.03
CA ALA A 2 -12.22 79.12 -32.97
C ALA A 2 -13.15 78.13 -33.68
N GLU A 3 -12.68 76.91 -33.89
CA GLU A 3 -13.42 75.83 -34.51
C GLU A 3 -14.43 75.27 -33.49
N LYS A 4 -15.72 75.27 -33.86
CA LYS A 4 -16.82 74.79 -33.01
C LYS A 4 -16.81 73.27 -33.03
N LEU A 5 -16.55 72.66 -31.87
CA LEU A 5 -16.69 71.22 -31.63
C LEU A 5 -18.18 70.83 -31.57
N ASP A 6 -18.63 70.09 -32.58
CA ASP A 6 -19.93 69.41 -32.59
C ASP A 6 -19.92 68.22 -31.62
N VAL A 7 -20.70 68.34 -30.53
CA VAL A 7 -20.92 67.27 -29.55
C VAL A 7 -21.96 66.29 -30.10
N LYS A 8 -21.51 65.16 -30.65
CA LYS A 8 -22.40 64.03 -30.99
C LYS A 8 -22.89 63.33 -29.72
N LYS A 9 -24.21 63.19 -29.59
CA LYS A 9 -24.89 62.40 -28.54
C LYS A 9 -24.36 60.96 -28.49
N PRO A 10 -24.16 60.36 -27.31
CA PRO A 10 -23.73 58.97 -27.21
C PRO A 10 -24.84 58.03 -27.71
N LYS A 11 -24.46 57.12 -28.63
CA LYS A 11 -25.30 55.98 -29.04
C LYS A 11 -25.55 55.08 -27.81
N LYS A 12 -26.82 54.71 -27.58
CA LYS A 12 -27.17 53.63 -26.64
C LYS A 12 -26.42 52.36 -27.05
N LEU A 13 -25.56 51.88 -26.17
CA LEU A 13 -24.94 50.56 -26.27
C LEU A 13 -26.04 49.52 -26.05
N GLU A 14 -26.41 48.79 -27.11
CA GLU A 14 -27.06 47.50 -26.95
C GLU A 14 -26.07 46.57 -26.26
N VAL A 15 -26.39 46.19 -25.02
CA VAL A 15 -25.68 45.14 -24.31
C VAL A 15 -25.96 43.82 -25.02
N LYS A 16 -25.09 43.45 -25.97
CA LYS A 16 -24.98 42.05 -26.38
C LYS A 16 -24.53 41.27 -25.14
N LYS A 17 -25.39 40.37 -24.64
CA LYS A 17 -24.99 39.37 -23.65
C LYS A 17 -23.69 38.72 -24.14
N PRO A 18 -22.62 38.65 -23.32
CA PRO A 18 -21.47 37.85 -23.67
C PRO A 18 -21.96 36.41 -23.85
N GLN A 19 -21.87 35.90 -25.08
CA GLN A 19 -21.80 34.47 -25.31
C GLN A 19 -20.54 34.02 -24.56
N GLY A 20 -20.75 33.33 -23.44
CA GLY A 20 -19.66 32.76 -22.67
C GLY A 20 -18.81 31.86 -23.58
N PRO A 21 -17.51 31.69 -23.28
CA PRO A 21 -16.73 30.64 -23.91
C PRO A 21 -17.49 29.33 -23.70
N GLY A 22 -17.82 28.65 -24.80
CA GLY A 22 -18.54 27.40 -24.74
C GLY A 22 -17.83 26.44 -23.78
N ASP A 23 -18.57 25.97 -22.78
CA ASP A 23 -18.19 24.83 -21.96
C ASP A 23 -17.99 23.62 -22.89
N LYS A 24 -16.78 23.48 -23.43
CA LYS A 24 -16.17 22.18 -23.55
C LYS A 24 -15.86 21.79 -22.11
N GLY A 25 -16.84 21.20 -21.44
CA GLY A 25 -16.58 20.50 -20.19
C GLY A 25 -15.44 19.53 -20.49
N GLU A 26 -14.26 19.80 -19.95
CA GLU A 26 -13.24 18.77 -19.82
C GLU A 26 -13.91 17.68 -18.97
N GLU A 27 -14.37 16.61 -19.63
CA GLU A 27 -14.77 15.40 -18.93
C GLU A 27 -13.59 15.04 -18.03
N ALA A 28 -13.80 15.13 -16.72
CA ALA A 28 -12.85 14.63 -15.75
C ALA A 28 -12.45 13.21 -16.20
N PRO A 29 -11.15 12.85 -16.20
CA PRO A 29 -10.71 11.56 -16.70
C PRO A 29 -11.53 10.46 -16.04
N LYS A 30 -12.27 9.72 -16.87
CA LYS A 30 -13.15 8.65 -16.40
C LYS A 30 -12.30 7.62 -15.66
N ILE A 31 -12.68 7.30 -14.43
CA ILE A 31 -11.97 6.29 -13.63
C ILE A 31 -11.98 4.96 -14.39
N ASP A 32 -10.78 4.41 -14.60
CA ASP A 32 -10.57 3.10 -15.20
C ASP A 32 -10.59 2.03 -14.11
N PHE A 33 -11.78 1.55 -13.77
CA PHE A 33 -11.96 0.54 -12.74
C PHE A 33 -11.37 -0.83 -13.13
N ASP A 34 -11.23 -1.16 -14.43
CA ASP A 34 -10.58 -2.40 -14.87
C ASP A 34 -9.07 -2.34 -14.60
N LYS A 35 -8.42 -1.19 -14.83
CA LYS A 35 -7.02 -0.96 -14.47
C LYS A 35 -6.80 -1.02 -12.96
N ILE A 36 -7.67 -0.38 -12.17
CA ILE A 36 -7.62 -0.44 -10.70
C ILE A 36 -7.81 -1.88 -10.22
N SER A 37 -8.81 -2.60 -10.75
CA SER A 37 -9.07 -4.01 -10.42
C SER A 37 -7.85 -4.88 -10.71
N SER A 38 -7.21 -4.65 -11.86
CA SER A 38 -6.01 -5.39 -12.26
C SER A 38 -4.80 -5.09 -11.36
N ALA A 39 -4.67 -3.86 -10.87
CA ALA A 39 -3.62 -3.46 -9.94
C ALA A 39 -3.86 -4.07 -8.54
N LEU A 40 -5.09 -4.00 -8.02
CA LEU A 40 -5.48 -4.60 -6.74
C LEU A 40 -5.34 -6.12 -6.75
N LYS A 41 -5.73 -6.80 -7.84
CA LYS A 41 -5.54 -8.25 -8.00
C LYS A 41 -4.08 -8.65 -7.81
N LYS A 42 -3.18 -7.91 -8.44
CA LYS A 42 -1.75 -8.22 -8.44
C LYS A 42 -1.02 -7.64 -7.23
N LEU A 43 -1.76 -7.13 -6.24
CA LEU A 43 -1.17 -6.41 -5.10
C LEU A 43 -0.30 -7.33 -4.25
N GLU A 44 -0.75 -8.55 -3.96
CA GLU A 44 0.06 -9.52 -3.23
C GLU A 44 1.27 -9.97 -4.07
N ASP A 45 1.04 -10.45 -5.30
CA ASP A 45 2.10 -10.97 -6.18
C ASP A 45 3.17 -9.94 -6.55
N ARG A 46 2.79 -8.69 -6.87
CA ARG A 46 3.75 -7.66 -7.30
C ARG A 46 4.50 -7.04 -6.14
N ASN A 47 3.85 -6.88 -5.00
CA ASN A 47 4.45 -6.23 -3.86
C ASN A 47 5.03 -7.23 -2.85
N HIS A 48 4.85 -8.54 -3.09
CA HIS A 48 5.42 -9.64 -2.31
C HIS A 48 5.09 -9.56 -0.80
N ILE A 49 3.93 -9.00 -0.45
CA ILE A 49 3.54 -8.70 0.95
C ILE A 49 3.48 -9.99 1.77
N ASP A 50 2.96 -11.07 1.17
CA ASP A 50 2.93 -12.43 1.72
C ASP A 50 4.34 -12.96 2.08
N GLN A 51 5.38 -12.49 1.39
CA GLN A 51 6.76 -12.87 1.63
C GLN A 51 7.44 -12.09 2.76
N ILE A 52 6.80 -11.06 3.34
CA ILE A 52 7.36 -10.33 4.50
C ILE A 52 7.46 -11.28 5.69
N GLY A 53 6.37 -11.99 6.01
CA GLY A 53 6.31 -12.95 7.13
C GLY A 53 7.42 -14.01 7.07
N PRO A 54 7.58 -14.74 5.95
CA PRO A 54 8.70 -15.65 5.73
C PRO A 54 10.08 -14.99 5.88
N SER A 55 10.27 -13.77 5.37
CA SER A 55 11.56 -13.07 5.47
C SER A 55 11.91 -12.72 6.93
N VAL A 56 10.91 -12.35 7.74
CA VAL A 56 11.07 -12.13 9.19
C VAL A 56 11.43 -13.45 9.90
N THR A 57 10.76 -14.55 9.53
CA THR A 57 11.08 -15.89 10.07
C THR A 57 12.50 -16.31 9.71
N ASP A 58 12.97 -16.06 8.49
CA ASP A 58 14.34 -16.36 8.07
C ASP A 58 15.37 -15.54 8.86
N ALA A 59 15.10 -14.26 9.13
CA ALA A 59 15.95 -13.43 9.99
C ALA A 59 16.04 -14.01 11.41
N TYR A 60 14.92 -14.48 11.97
CA TYR A 60 14.91 -15.17 13.26
C TYR A 60 15.72 -16.47 13.21
N ILE A 61 15.41 -17.37 12.29
CA ILE A 61 16.09 -18.67 12.15
C ILE A 61 17.60 -18.47 12.02
N GLY A 62 18.03 -17.57 11.14
CA GLY A 62 19.45 -17.28 10.91
C GLY A 62 20.15 -16.61 12.10
N HIS A 63 19.42 -15.92 12.98
CA HIS A 63 19.97 -15.34 14.21
C HIS A 63 19.97 -16.32 15.38
N ALA A 64 18.90 -17.13 15.50
CA ALA A 64 18.69 -18.07 16.61
C ALA A 64 19.48 -19.37 16.46
N LYS A 65 19.90 -19.72 15.23
CA LYS A 65 20.59 -20.98 14.93
C LYS A 65 21.93 -21.09 15.65
N PHE A 66 22.14 -22.20 16.33
CA PHE A 66 23.44 -22.61 16.87
C PHE A 66 23.66 -24.12 16.69
N THR A 67 24.90 -24.57 16.78
CA THR A 67 25.25 -25.99 16.77
C THR A 67 25.60 -26.41 18.19
N ASP A 68 24.96 -27.46 18.70
CA ASP A 68 25.27 -28.00 20.03
C ASP A 68 26.58 -28.81 20.03
N GLU A 69 27.01 -29.23 21.22
CA GLU A 69 28.25 -30.00 21.41
C GLU A 69 28.27 -31.33 20.64
N ASN A 70 27.11 -31.84 20.21
CA ASN A 70 26.96 -33.07 19.44
C ASN A 70 26.85 -32.82 17.93
N GLY A 71 27.04 -31.58 17.48
CA GLY A 71 26.90 -31.22 16.06
C GLY A 71 25.44 -31.04 15.60
N VAL A 72 24.46 -31.05 16.51
CA VAL A 72 23.04 -30.89 16.16
C VAL A 72 22.69 -29.41 16.09
N VAL A 73 22.04 -29.02 14.98
CA VAL A 73 21.51 -27.67 14.81
C VAL A 73 20.30 -27.47 15.73
N ARG A 74 20.36 -26.44 16.57
CA ARG A 74 19.29 -26.00 17.46
C ARG A 74 19.01 -24.51 17.28
N TYR A 75 17.90 -24.05 17.86
CA TYR A 75 17.49 -22.65 17.82
C TYR A 75 17.32 -22.09 19.22
N LYS A 76 17.86 -20.90 19.45
CA LYS A 76 17.70 -20.17 20.70
C LYS A 76 16.24 -19.81 20.92
N THR A 77 15.75 -20.12 22.12
CA THR A 77 14.43 -19.71 22.61
C THR A 77 14.50 -18.50 23.54
N LYS A 78 15.70 -18.17 24.03
CA LYS A 78 16.01 -17.03 24.88
C LYS A 78 17.20 -16.26 24.31
N PHE A 79 17.15 -14.94 24.42
CA PHE A 79 18.18 -14.02 23.96
C PHE A 79 18.57 -13.13 25.11
N ASP A 80 19.86 -12.80 25.22
CA ASP A 80 20.25 -11.65 26.03
C ASP A 80 19.85 -10.34 25.34
N GLN A 81 19.98 -9.21 26.05
CA GLN A 81 19.61 -7.90 25.53
C GLN A 81 20.34 -7.54 24.23
N GLY A 82 21.65 -7.81 24.15
CA GLY A 82 22.46 -7.45 22.98
C GLY A 82 22.15 -8.33 21.78
N GLU A 83 21.84 -9.61 22.00
CA GLU A 83 21.35 -10.52 20.97
C GLU A 83 19.97 -10.10 20.46
N ALA A 84 19.06 -9.71 21.36
CA ALA A 84 17.74 -9.22 21.00
C ALA A 84 17.79 -7.93 20.15
N GLU A 85 18.67 -6.99 20.48
CA GLU A 85 18.89 -5.78 19.67
C GLU A 85 19.46 -6.09 18.29
N LYS A 86 20.39 -7.05 18.19
CA LYS A 86 20.92 -7.51 16.88
C LYS A 86 19.88 -8.26 16.07
N LEU A 87 18.97 -9.00 16.70
CA LEU A 87 17.84 -9.62 16.02
C LEU A 87 16.89 -8.55 15.47
N ALA A 88 16.59 -7.50 16.26
CA ALA A 88 15.79 -6.37 15.80
C ALA A 88 16.39 -5.72 14.54
N ASP A 89 17.71 -5.54 14.51
CA ASP A 89 18.39 -5.01 13.32
C ASP A 89 18.22 -5.89 12.09
N LYS A 90 18.43 -7.20 12.24
CA LYS A 90 18.26 -8.15 11.11
C LYS A 90 16.83 -8.15 10.60
N VAL A 91 15.84 -8.14 11.50
CA VAL A 91 14.42 -8.07 11.14
C VAL A 91 14.13 -6.76 10.42
N TYR A 92 14.62 -5.63 10.92
CA TYR A 92 14.44 -4.33 10.28
C TYR A 92 15.10 -4.28 8.90
N ASP A 93 16.30 -4.86 8.74
CA ASP A 93 16.98 -4.94 7.45
C ASP A 93 16.21 -5.79 6.43
N GLN A 94 15.45 -6.80 6.87
CA GLN A 94 14.51 -7.50 5.98
C GLN A 94 13.35 -6.61 5.52
N LEU A 95 12.84 -5.73 6.38
CA LEU A 95 11.82 -4.74 5.98
C LEU A 95 12.39 -3.71 5.00
N VAL A 96 13.64 -3.28 5.21
CA VAL A 96 14.39 -2.43 4.27
C VAL A 96 14.51 -3.12 2.91
N TYR A 97 14.98 -4.37 2.90
CA TYR A 97 15.10 -5.17 1.69
C TYR A 97 13.76 -5.31 0.98
N HIS A 98 12.70 -5.64 1.71
CA HIS A 98 11.36 -5.78 1.17
C HIS A 98 10.87 -4.49 0.49
N THR A 99 10.93 -3.36 1.19
CA THR A 99 10.45 -2.08 0.67
C THR A 99 11.25 -1.60 -0.54
N HIS A 100 12.57 -1.74 -0.51
CA HIS A 100 13.41 -1.16 -1.56
C HIS A 100 13.61 -2.11 -2.74
N ARG A 101 13.95 -3.37 -2.46
CA ARG A 101 14.24 -4.32 -3.55
C ARG A 101 12.98 -4.92 -4.13
N ARG A 102 12.03 -5.34 -3.30
CA ARG A 102 10.81 -5.98 -3.82
C ARG A 102 9.80 -4.95 -4.31
N PHE A 103 9.48 -3.95 -3.48
CA PHE A 103 8.46 -2.97 -3.84
C PHE A 103 8.95 -1.92 -4.86
N PHE A 104 10.11 -1.28 -4.64
CA PHE A 104 10.67 -0.34 -5.62
C PHE A 104 11.49 -0.99 -6.74
N ASN A 105 11.52 -2.32 -6.83
CA ASN A 105 12.28 -3.09 -7.82
C ASN A 105 13.75 -2.63 -7.93
N MET A 106 14.39 -2.34 -6.79
CA MET A 106 15.79 -1.97 -6.73
C MET A 106 16.70 -3.21 -6.65
N ASP A 107 17.84 -3.16 -7.31
CA ASP A 107 18.89 -4.16 -7.12
C ASP A 107 19.66 -3.92 -5.81
N GLN A 108 20.58 -4.84 -5.50
CA GLN A 108 21.38 -4.79 -4.28
C GLN A 108 22.33 -3.59 -4.27
N GLU A 109 22.97 -3.32 -5.41
CA GLU A 109 23.94 -2.24 -5.56
C GLU A 109 23.29 -0.88 -5.30
N LYS A 110 22.10 -0.65 -5.88
CA LYS A 110 21.31 0.56 -5.64
C LYS A 110 20.89 0.66 -4.19
N LEU A 111 20.39 -0.42 -3.57
CA LEU A 111 20.04 -0.40 -2.15
C LEU A 111 21.25 -0.04 -1.28
N ASP A 112 22.41 -0.65 -1.52
CA ASP A 112 23.60 -0.40 -0.72
C ASP A 112 24.13 1.03 -0.90
N SER A 113 24.02 1.60 -2.10
CA SER A 113 24.32 3.03 -2.31
C SER A 113 23.41 3.96 -1.49
N LEU A 114 22.12 3.60 -1.33
CA LEU A 114 21.15 4.41 -0.59
C LEU A 114 21.36 4.34 0.93
N LYS A 115 21.92 3.24 1.46
CA LYS A 115 22.21 3.10 2.90
C LYS A 115 23.18 4.16 3.43
N GLY A 116 24.05 4.69 2.56
CA GLY A 116 24.97 5.77 2.91
C GLY A 116 24.33 7.16 2.94
N ILE A 117 23.14 7.33 2.36
CA ILE A 117 22.48 8.62 2.22
C ILE A 117 21.75 8.98 3.53
N LYS A 118 22.02 10.17 4.02
CA LYS A 118 21.39 10.75 5.21
C LYS A 118 20.76 12.09 4.90
N ASP A 119 19.68 12.42 5.59
CA ASP A 119 19.11 13.77 5.58
C ASP A 119 19.97 14.77 6.37
N ALA A 120 19.54 16.04 6.40
CA ALA A 120 20.26 17.11 7.11
C ALA A 120 20.31 16.89 8.64
N GLN A 121 19.43 16.05 9.18
CA GLN A 121 19.36 15.67 10.58
C GLN A 121 20.15 14.37 10.87
N GLY A 122 20.76 13.76 9.85
CA GLY A 122 21.55 12.54 9.96
C GLY A 122 20.73 11.24 9.90
N ASN A 123 19.43 11.31 9.61
CA ASN A 123 18.58 10.12 9.50
C ASN A 123 18.86 9.40 8.17
N SER A 124 18.96 8.07 8.24
CA SER A 124 19.11 7.23 7.05
C SER A 124 17.89 7.36 6.13
N TYR A 125 18.14 7.55 4.83
CA TYR A 125 17.09 7.57 3.80
C TYR A 125 16.29 6.27 3.81
N VAL A 126 16.98 5.12 3.79
CA VAL A 126 16.32 3.81 3.70
C VAL A 126 15.47 3.53 4.94
N ASP A 127 15.92 3.94 6.13
CA ASP A 127 15.14 3.78 7.36
C ASP A 127 13.94 4.74 7.37
N THR A 128 14.07 5.95 6.81
CA THR A 128 12.95 6.90 6.70
C THR A 128 11.84 6.36 5.81
N VAL A 129 12.19 5.71 4.70
CA VAL A 129 11.23 5.06 3.80
C VAL A 129 10.54 3.90 4.50
N VAL A 130 11.28 3.03 5.21
CA VAL A 130 10.68 1.94 5.99
C VAL A 130 9.76 2.48 7.08
N ARG A 131 10.17 3.54 7.79
CA ARG A 131 9.32 4.19 8.80
C ARG A 131 8.01 4.67 8.20
N TYR A 132 8.02 5.29 7.02
CA TYR A 132 6.78 5.71 6.37
C TYR A 132 5.88 4.52 6.02
N HIS A 133 6.47 3.47 5.45
CA HIS A 133 5.73 2.31 4.96
C HIS A 133 5.23 1.40 6.08
N PHE A 134 5.98 1.22 7.17
CA PHE A 134 5.65 0.29 8.23
C PHE A 134 5.23 0.97 9.52
N ASP A 135 5.33 2.30 9.63
CA ASP A 135 5.17 3.02 10.89
C ASP A 135 6.07 2.45 12.00
N LEU A 136 7.32 2.14 11.63
CA LEU A 136 8.28 1.47 12.51
C LEU A 136 9.68 2.07 12.40
N ASP A 137 10.21 2.50 13.55
CA ASP A 137 11.61 2.89 13.71
C ASP A 137 12.48 1.71 14.14
N ARG A 138 13.72 1.68 13.65
CA ARG A 138 14.72 0.68 14.05
C ARG A 138 14.98 0.72 15.56
N SER A 139 15.11 1.91 16.13
CA SER A 139 15.31 2.11 17.57
C SER A 139 14.13 1.60 18.40
N THR A 140 12.89 1.78 17.91
CA THR A 140 11.68 1.27 18.55
C THR A 140 11.66 -0.26 18.54
N LEU A 141 11.98 -0.90 17.41
CA LEU A 141 12.05 -2.36 17.34
C LEU A 141 13.15 -2.93 18.25
N ARG A 142 14.34 -2.31 18.27
CA ARG A 142 15.43 -2.66 19.19
C ARG A 142 14.96 -2.60 20.64
N LYS A 143 14.35 -1.48 21.04
CA LYS A 143 13.84 -1.29 22.40
C LYS A 143 12.80 -2.35 22.77
N SER A 144 11.85 -2.65 21.88
CA SER A 144 10.82 -3.67 22.12
C SER A 144 11.40 -5.06 22.32
N LEU A 145 12.37 -5.49 21.49
CA LEU A 145 13.00 -6.80 21.68
C LEU A 145 13.93 -6.84 22.89
N LYS A 146 14.63 -5.74 23.18
CA LYS A 146 15.44 -5.62 24.40
C LYS A 146 14.59 -5.77 25.65
N THR A 147 13.45 -5.07 25.74
CA THR A 147 12.54 -5.15 26.89
C THR A 147 11.95 -6.55 27.04
N ARG A 148 11.62 -7.24 25.95
CA ARG A 148 11.21 -8.65 26.03
C ARG A 148 12.33 -9.54 26.59
N ALA A 149 13.57 -9.36 26.15
CA ALA A 149 14.71 -10.10 26.70
C ALA A 149 14.95 -9.78 28.19
N GLU A 150 14.78 -8.52 28.61
CA GLU A 150 14.86 -8.10 30.02
C GLU A 150 13.83 -8.80 30.90
N ASN A 151 12.63 -9.03 30.38
CA ASN A 151 11.53 -9.69 31.09
C ASN A 151 11.56 -11.22 30.97
N ASP A 152 12.58 -11.80 30.33
CA ASP A 152 12.65 -13.24 30.01
C ASP A 152 11.46 -13.72 29.15
N ASP A 153 10.85 -12.81 28.38
CA ASP A 153 9.76 -13.11 27.46
C ASP A 153 10.29 -13.87 26.23
N LYS A 154 9.45 -14.74 25.68
CA LYS A 154 9.79 -15.48 24.46
C LYS A 154 9.93 -14.53 23.27
N ILE A 155 11.03 -14.69 22.53
CA ILE A 155 11.27 -14.02 21.25
C ILE A 155 11.43 -15.12 20.19
N ASP A 156 10.32 -15.56 19.60
CA ASP A 156 10.32 -16.50 18.47
C ASP A 156 9.70 -15.87 17.22
N HIS A 157 9.66 -16.62 16.12
CA HIS A 157 9.07 -16.13 14.87
C HIS A 157 7.61 -15.70 15.02
N ASN A 158 6.82 -16.38 15.86
CA ASN A 158 5.42 -16.01 16.08
C ASN A 158 5.30 -14.68 16.82
N ALA A 159 6.09 -14.48 17.88
CA ALA A 159 6.14 -13.22 18.61
C ALA A 159 6.60 -12.05 17.72
N LEU A 160 7.53 -12.29 16.80
CA LEU A 160 7.96 -11.29 15.83
C LEU A 160 6.87 -10.98 14.80
N GLN A 161 6.17 -12.01 14.30
CA GLN A 161 5.06 -11.83 13.37
C GLN A 161 3.92 -11.04 14.00
N GLU A 162 3.54 -11.37 15.24
CA GLU A 162 2.51 -10.65 16.00
C GLU A 162 2.90 -9.18 16.19
N MET A 163 4.16 -8.90 16.57
CA MET A 163 4.65 -7.53 16.76
C MET A 163 4.63 -6.70 15.48
N LEU A 164 4.83 -7.35 14.33
CA LEU A 164 4.89 -6.69 13.03
C LEU A 164 3.58 -6.73 12.26
N GLU A 165 2.55 -7.43 12.73
CA GLU A 165 1.31 -7.65 11.97
C GLU A 165 0.65 -6.31 11.59
N ASP A 166 0.45 -5.42 12.57
CA ASP A 166 -0.13 -4.11 12.31
C ASP A 166 0.76 -3.23 11.41
N LYS A 167 2.08 -3.41 11.49
CA LYS A 167 3.07 -2.70 10.68
C LYS A 167 3.03 -3.16 9.23
N VAL A 168 2.88 -4.46 8.99
CA VAL A 168 2.66 -5.05 7.66
C VAL A 168 1.31 -4.63 7.09
N ARG A 169 0.25 -4.60 7.91
CA ARG A 169 -1.07 -4.10 7.49
C ARG A 169 -1.02 -2.62 7.10
N HIS A 170 -0.28 -1.79 7.84
CA HIS A 170 -0.06 -0.39 7.48
C HIS A 170 0.65 -0.27 6.13
N HIS A 171 1.71 -1.06 5.89
CA HIS A 171 2.38 -1.11 4.59
C HIS A 171 1.45 -1.48 3.45
N ALA A 172 0.65 -2.53 3.61
CA ALA A 172 -0.36 -2.91 2.64
C ALA A 172 -1.39 -1.80 2.41
N GLY A 173 -1.77 -1.07 3.47
CA GLY A 173 -2.67 0.07 3.42
C GLY A 173 -2.11 1.25 2.62
N ILE A 174 -0.82 1.59 2.77
CA ILE A 174 -0.15 2.62 1.97
C ILE A 174 -0.18 2.28 0.49
N ILE A 175 0.17 1.03 0.13
CA ILE A 175 0.16 0.56 -1.26
C ILE A 175 -1.24 0.60 -1.85
N THR A 176 -2.20 0.10 -1.09
CA THR A 176 -3.62 0.10 -1.47
C THR A 176 -4.13 1.52 -1.68
N GLY A 177 -3.76 2.45 -0.79
CA GLY A 177 -4.13 3.86 -0.87
C GLY A 177 -3.66 4.51 -2.17
N ASP A 178 -2.43 4.24 -2.61
CA ASP A 178 -1.91 4.80 -3.88
C ASP A 178 -2.65 4.26 -5.12
N ILE A 179 -3.11 3.00 -5.09
CA ILE A 179 -3.92 2.42 -6.17
C ILE A 179 -5.32 3.05 -6.25
N LEU A 180 -5.87 3.43 -5.10
CA LEU A 180 -7.25 3.90 -4.97
C LEU A 180 -7.39 5.42 -4.89
N LYS A 181 -6.28 6.16 -4.92
CA LYS A 181 -6.23 7.61 -4.69
C LYS A 181 -7.14 8.45 -5.59
N ASP A 182 -7.47 7.92 -6.77
CA ASP A 182 -8.30 8.61 -7.76
C ASP A 182 -9.80 8.38 -7.54
N ILE A 183 -10.20 7.52 -6.58
CA ILE A 183 -11.61 7.26 -6.26
C ILE A 183 -12.08 8.24 -5.17
N GLU A 184 -12.99 9.13 -5.54
CA GLU A 184 -13.55 10.15 -4.66
C GLU A 184 -15.02 9.86 -4.29
N PRO A 185 -15.60 10.56 -3.28
CA PRO A 185 -17.02 10.41 -2.96
C PRO A 185 -17.97 10.61 -4.14
N LYS A 186 -17.61 11.45 -5.12
CA LYS A 186 -18.41 11.71 -6.33
C LYS A 186 -18.53 10.47 -7.24
N ASP A 187 -17.62 9.50 -7.11
CA ASP A 187 -17.53 8.32 -7.97
C ASP A 187 -18.32 7.13 -7.42
N MET A 188 -19.05 7.30 -6.31
CA MET A 188 -19.81 6.24 -5.64
C MET A 188 -20.75 5.49 -6.58
N ASP A 189 -21.52 6.20 -7.41
CA ASP A 189 -22.48 5.57 -8.32
C ASP A 189 -21.78 4.81 -9.45
N ALA A 190 -20.66 5.34 -9.95
CA ALA A 190 -19.84 4.66 -10.95
C ALA A 190 -19.22 3.37 -10.38
N LEU A 191 -18.71 3.42 -9.15
CA LEU A 191 -18.17 2.26 -8.45
C LEU A 191 -19.25 1.21 -8.17
N LYS A 192 -20.45 1.62 -7.75
CA LYS A 192 -21.60 0.70 -7.59
C LYS A 192 -22.00 0.02 -8.89
N ALA A 193 -22.08 0.78 -9.99
CA ALA A 193 -22.38 0.22 -11.30
C ALA A 193 -21.33 -0.81 -11.72
N TYR A 194 -20.05 -0.50 -11.51
CA TYR A 194 -18.96 -1.42 -11.80
C TYR A 194 -18.96 -2.67 -10.91
N ILE A 195 -19.26 -2.56 -9.61
CA ILE A 195 -19.43 -3.73 -8.73
C ILE A 195 -20.58 -4.63 -9.21
N LYS A 196 -21.66 -4.05 -9.72
CA LYS A 196 -22.76 -4.82 -10.31
C LYS A 196 -22.29 -5.56 -11.56
N GLU A 197 -21.54 -4.89 -12.44
CA GLU A 197 -20.94 -5.51 -13.63
C GLU A 197 -20.00 -6.66 -13.25
N LEU A 198 -19.15 -6.51 -12.23
CA LEU A 198 -18.34 -7.60 -11.69
C LEU A 198 -19.21 -8.73 -11.15
N GLY A 199 -20.31 -8.38 -10.46
CA GLY A 199 -21.39 -9.26 -10.02
C GLY A 199 -21.87 -10.19 -11.13
N ASP A 200 -22.26 -9.59 -12.25
CA ASP A 200 -22.80 -10.29 -13.42
C ASP A 200 -21.70 -11.09 -14.16
N ARG A 201 -20.52 -10.49 -14.36
CA ARG A 201 -19.38 -11.07 -15.08
C ARG A 201 -18.82 -12.31 -14.38
N HIS A 202 -18.73 -12.28 -13.05
CA HIS A 202 -18.10 -13.33 -12.24
C HIS A 202 -19.08 -14.17 -11.42
N LYS A 203 -20.39 -13.95 -11.60
CA LYS A 203 -21.48 -14.68 -10.90
C LYS A 203 -21.36 -14.63 -9.37
N LEU A 204 -21.19 -13.41 -8.84
CA LEU A 204 -21.04 -13.20 -7.39
C LEU A 204 -22.36 -13.47 -6.65
N ASP A 205 -22.28 -13.78 -5.35
CA ASP A 205 -23.48 -13.89 -4.51
C ASP A 205 -24.28 -12.57 -4.56
N GLU A 206 -25.57 -12.67 -4.88
CA GLU A 206 -26.47 -11.54 -5.01
C GLU A 206 -26.51 -10.69 -3.73
N LYS A 207 -26.32 -11.28 -2.54
CA LYS A 207 -26.22 -10.56 -1.26
C LYS A 207 -25.01 -9.64 -1.21
N VAL A 208 -23.87 -10.05 -1.77
CA VAL A 208 -22.65 -9.24 -1.83
C VAL A 208 -22.88 -8.02 -2.71
N VAL A 209 -23.44 -8.22 -3.91
CA VAL A 209 -23.75 -7.13 -4.83
C VAL A 209 -24.80 -6.18 -4.24
N LYS A 210 -25.90 -6.71 -3.69
CA LYS A 210 -26.97 -5.91 -3.03
C LYS A 210 -26.44 -5.09 -1.85
N LYS A 211 -25.49 -5.62 -1.08
CA LYS A 211 -24.85 -4.89 0.04
C LYS A 211 -24.07 -3.68 -0.48
N ALA A 212 -23.28 -3.84 -1.54
CA ALA A 212 -22.55 -2.74 -2.17
C ALA A 212 -23.49 -1.65 -2.69
N GLN A 213 -24.59 -2.03 -3.36
CA GLN A 213 -25.58 -1.07 -3.89
C GLN A 213 -26.21 -0.20 -2.79
N LYS A 214 -26.43 -0.77 -1.60
CA LYS A 214 -27.02 -0.09 -0.44
C LYS A 214 -26.01 0.70 0.41
N THR A 215 -24.74 0.73 0.03
CA THR A 215 -23.70 1.42 0.80
C THR A 215 -23.72 2.91 0.50
N TYR A 216 -23.71 3.76 1.53
CA TYR A 216 -23.80 5.23 1.41
C TYR A 216 -22.49 5.97 1.72
N ASP A 217 -21.47 5.24 2.18
CA ASP A 217 -20.15 5.76 2.50
C ASP A 217 -19.12 5.20 1.52
N ILE A 218 -18.35 6.09 0.89
CA ILE A 218 -17.35 5.71 -0.12
C ILE A 218 -16.27 4.79 0.47
N GLN A 219 -15.86 5.00 1.72
CA GLN A 219 -14.81 4.19 2.35
C GLN A 219 -15.28 2.74 2.56
N SER A 220 -16.52 2.58 3.01
CA SER A 220 -17.18 1.28 3.15
C SER A 220 -17.43 0.60 1.80
N LEU A 221 -17.71 1.37 0.75
CA LEU A 221 -17.90 0.85 -0.61
C LEU A 221 -16.57 0.39 -1.21
N ILE A 222 -15.50 1.18 -1.04
CA ILE A 222 -14.13 0.85 -1.44
C ILE A 222 -13.67 -0.45 -0.78
N LYS A 223 -13.89 -0.61 0.54
CA LYS A 223 -13.54 -1.86 1.25
C LYS A 223 -14.26 -3.07 0.66
N GLN A 224 -15.55 -2.94 0.34
CA GLN A 224 -16.31 -4.02 -0.30
C GLN A 224 -15.80 -4.33 -1.70
N TYR A 225 -15.52 -3.30 -2.50
CA TYR A 225 -14.93 -3.43 -3.82
C TYR A 225 -13.59 -4.16 -3.79
N MET A 226 -12.69 -3.77 -2.88
CA MET A 226 -11.39 -4.43 -2.71
C MET A 226 -11.55 -5.91 -2.38
N ASN A 227 -12.41 -6.26 -1.42
CA ASN A 227 -12.66 -7.65 -1.04
C ASN A 227 -13.19 -8.47 -2.23
N ILE A 228 -14.08 -7.90 -3.03
CA ILE A 228 -14.60 -8.52 -4.25
C ILE A 228 -13.45 -8.78 -5.23
N VAL A 229 -12.62 -7.77 -5.53
CA VAL A 229 -11.52 -7.92 -6.47
C VAL A 229 -10.48 -8.93 -5.96
N GLN A 230 -10.11 -8.87 -4.68
CA GLN A 230 -9.10 -9.76 -4.12
C GLN A 230 -9.58 -11.21 -4.07
N HIS A 231 -10.82 -11.51 -3.64
CA HIS A 231 -11.32 -12.88 -3.56
C HIS A 231 -11.64 -13.51 -4.92
N HIS A 232 -12.21 -12.77 -5.86
CA HIS A 232 -12.64 -13.37 -7.14
C HIS A 232 -11.53 -13.53 -8.16
N TYR A 233 -10.43 -12.80 -7.99
CA TYR A 233 -9.30 -12.89 -8.89
C TYR A 233 -8.10 -13.67 -8.32
N SER A 234 -8.15 -14.12 -7.06
CA SER A 234 -7.15 -15.03 -6.45
C SER A 234 -7.49 -16.51 -6.61
N GLU A 235 -8.65 -16.87 -7.15
CA GLU A 235 -8.90 -18.27 -7.54
C GLU A 235 -7.94 -18.67 -8.67
N PRO A 236 -7.15 -19.75 -8.50
CA PRO A 236 -6.37 -20.29 -9.60
C PRO A 236 -7.34 -20.65 -10.71
N LYS A 237 -6.99 -20.27 -11.96
CA LYS A 237 -7.73 -20.72 -13.14
C LYS A 237 -7.88 -22.24 -12.99
N LYS A 238 -9.10 -22.74 -12.75
CA LYS A 238 -9.41 -24.15 -12.92
C LYS A 238 -8.99 -24.44 -14.36
N GLU A 239 -7.90 -25.19 -14.52
CA GLU A 239 -7.49 -25.66 -15.82
C GLU A 239 -8.71 -26.36 -16.40
N GLU A 240 -9.24 -25.79 -17.48
CA GLU A 240 -10.19 -26.49 -18.32
C GLU A 240 -9.48 -27.77 -18.74
N LYS A 241 -9.86 -28.89 -18.11
CA LYS A 241 -9.50 -30.22 -18.58
C LYS A 241 -9.93 -30.26 -20.04
N LYS A 242 -8.97 -30.12 -20.95
CA LYS A 242 -9.15 -30.56 -22.32
C LYS A 242 -9.43 -32.05 -22.23
N ALA A 243 -10.67 -32.43 -22.50
CA ALA A 243 -11.05 -33.82 -22.65
C ALA A 243 -10.12 -34.44 -23.71
N ALA A 244 -9.46 -35.52 -23.31
CA ALA A 244 -8.74 -36.42 -24.20
C ALA A 244 -9.74 -37.20 -25.07
#